data_AF-A0AAW2L7U1-F1
#
_entry.id   AF-A0AAW2L7U1-F1
#
_cell.length_a   1.000
_cell.length_b   1.000
_cell.length_c   1.000
_cell.angle_alpha   90.00
_cell.angle_beta   90.00
_cell.angle_gamma   90.00
#
_symmetry.space_group_name_H-M   'P 1'
#
loop_
_entity.id
_entity.type
_entity.pdbx_description
1 polymer ?
#
loop_
_entity_poly.entity_id
_entity_poly.type
_entity_poly.pdbx_seq_one_letter_code
_entity_poly.pdbx_strand_id
1 'polypeptide(L)'
;MNSNLTNPTLNLQGTGILTLSDPTLATPLDLAYSSDYAEEGVILRFLKLDSDGNLRIYSSAKDSGTTNVRWAAVSDQCQVYGFCGNMGICSYNDTYPVCGCPSENFELMDPNDSRKGCKRKVELLDCPGREAMLQLDHAKFLTYQPELASQVFFVGISPCRLNCLVGPCIASTSLADGSGLCYLKTSEFVSGYHSPAIPSTSFVKVCSPVMPNPSVASASGGTRTRWRLTAWLVVVVVVVTLLGLVAVEGGLWLWCFRNSPKFGGLSAQYALLEYASGAPVQFSYKELLKATKGFKEKLGAGGFGAVYRGVLANRTVAAVKQLEGIEQGEKQFRMEVATISSTHHLNLVRLIGFCSEGRHRLLVYEFMKNGSLDNLLFTSAEQSGKHLNWEHRYNIALGTARGITYLHEECRDCIVHCDIKPENILLDENYHAKVSDFGLAKLLIPKIIGIKP
;
A
#
# COMPACT_ATOMS: atom_id res chain seq x y z
N MET A 1 21.19 -0.76 11.14
CA MET A 1 22.25 -1.40 11.93
C MET A 1 21.61 -1.82 13.25
N ASN A 2 21.77 -3.07 13.72
CA ASN A 2 21.41 -3.45 15.09
C ASN A 2 22.62 -3.21 15.99
N SER A 3 22.88 -1.96 16.34
CA SER A 3 23.85 -1.59 17.37
C SER A 3 23.07 -1.29 18.64
N ASN A 4 23.40 -1.99 19.73
CA ASN A 4 22.89 -1.62 21.03
C ASN A 4 23.50 -0.25 21.39
N LEU A 5 22.64 0.76 21.44
CA LEU A 5 22.99 2.10 21.89
C LEU A 5 23.36 2.01 23.38
N THR A 6 24.39 2.74 23.79
CA THR A 6 24.93 2.66 25.16
C THR A 6 24.54 3.88 26.00
N ASN A 7 24.39 5.03 25.37
CA ASN A 7 23.95 6.28 25.99
C ASN A 7 23.27 7.20 24.95
N PRO A 8 22.07 6.83 24.46
CA PRO A 8 21.38 7.59 23.43
C PRO A 8 20.90 8.96 23.94
N THR A 9 21.16 10.01 23.18
CA THR A 9 20.70 11.38 23.45
C THR A 9 19.90 11.89 22.26
N LEU A 10 18.72 12.48 22.51
CA LEU A 10 17.92 13.15 21.50
C LEU A 10 18.24 14.65 21.48
N ASN A 11 18.47 15.20 20.29
CA ASN A 11 18.73 16.62 20.11
C ASN A 11 17.83 17.20 19.02
N LEU A 12 17.21 18.35 19.28
CA LEU A 12 16.40 19.08 18.29
C LEU A 12 17.19 20.28 17.79
N GLN A 13 17.55 20.26 16.51
CA GLN A 13 18.24 21.36 15.87
C GLN A 13 17.30 22.55 15.63
N GLY A 14 17.85 23.77 15.63
CA GLY A 14 17.09 24.99 15.34
C GLY A 14 16.39 24.97 13.96
N THR A 15 16.91 24.20 13.02
CA THR A 15 16.33 23.97 11.68
C THR A 15 15.11 23.05 11.67
N GLY A 16 14.81 22.35 12.77
CA GLY A 16 13.68 21.42 12.87
C GLY A 16 14.03 19.93 12.71
N ILE A 17 15.32 19.58 12.71
CA ILE A 17 15.76 18.18 12.63
C ILE A 17 15.90 17.59 14.04
N LEU A 18 15.21 16.48 14.31
CA LEU A 18 15.41 15.66 15.51
C LEU A 18 16.49 14.62 15.22
N THR A 19 17.58 14.64 15.97
CA THR A 19 18.70 13.71 15.83
C THR A 19 18.92 12.86 17.06
N LEU A 20 19.47 11.68 16.85
CA LEU A 20 19.89 10.74 17.88
C LEU A 20 21.41 10.63 17.85
N SER A 21 22.06 11.01 18.94
CA SER A 21 23.50 10.81 19.14
C SER A 21 23.74 9.71 20.16
N ASP A 22 24.77 8.91 19.94
CA ASP A 22 25.24 7.88 20.86
C ASP A 22 26.75 7.69 20.63
N PRO A 23 27.55 7.39 21.67
CA PRO A 23 28.99 7.13 21.51
C PRO A 23 29.33 6.00 20.52
N THR A 24 28.40 5.07 20.28
CA THR A 24 28.56 3.96 19.32
C THR A 24 28.26 4.36 17.87
N LEU A 25 27.68 5.54 17.65
CA LEU A 25 27.35 6.06 16.32
C LEU A 25 28.46 7.01 15.85
N ALA A 26 28.99 6.78 14.63
CA ALA A 26 30.03 7.62 14.04
C ALA A 26 29.53 9.05 13.76
N THR A 27 28.24 9.20 13.47
CA THR A 27 27.56 10.48 13.26
C THR A 27 26.16 10.42 13.90
N PRO A 28 25.60 11.56 14.37
CA PRO A 28 24.21 11.60 14.81
C PRO A 28 23.26 11.15 13.68
N LEU A 29 22.25 10.35 14.05
CA LEU A 29 21.24 9.85 13.12
C LEU A 29 20.05 10.81 13.09
N ASP A 30 19.68 11.29 11.90
CA ASP A 30 18.45 12.06 11.71
C ASP A 30 17.24 11.13 11.87
N LEU A 31 16.41 11.38 12.88
CA LEU A 31 15.21 10.59 13.18
C LEU A 31 13.96 11.15 12.51
N ALA A 32 13.83 12.47 12.48
CA ALA A 32 12.63 13.14 11.99
C ALA A 32 12.90 14.59 11.60
N TYR A 33 12.07 15.08 10.69
CA TYR A 33 12.02 16.48 10.28
C TYR A 33 10.68 17.06 10.71
N SER A 34 10.69 18.25 11.31
CA SER A 34 9.45 19.01 11.54
C SER A 34 8.84 19.44 10.21
N SER A 35 7.51 19.58 10.15
CA SER A 35 6.84 20.01 8.92
C SER A 35 7.20 21.44 8.49
N ASP A 36 7.78 22.23 9.39
CA ASP A 36 8.32 23.57 9.15
C ASP A 36 9.85 23.57 9.04
N TYR A 37 10.42 22.45 8.57
CA TYR A 37 11.86 22.29 8.39
C TYR A 37 12.43 23.39 7.49
N ALA A 38 13.55 23.97 7.92
CA ALA A 38 14.26 25.07 7.24
C ALA A 38 13.40 26.33 6.97
N GLU A 39 12.23 26.47 7.60
CA GLU A 39 11.41 27.67 7.49
C GLU A 39 12.11 28.86 8.16
N GLU A 40 12.24 29.96 7.43
CA GLU A 40 12.89 31.19 7.86
C GLU A 40 11.98 32.02 8.78
N GLY A 41 12.51 32.51 9.89
CA GLY A 41 11.78 33.34 10.86
C GLY A 41 12.24 33.08 12.30
N VAL A 42 11.82 33.92 13.25
CA VAL A 42 12.10 33.70 14.68
C VAL A 42 11.09 32.69 15.25
N ILE A 43 11.32 31.42 14.95
CA ILE A 43 10.49 30.29 15.38
C ILE A 43 11.21 29.56 16.51
N LEU A 44 10.55 29.40 17.65
CA LEU A 44 11.00 28.54 18.73
C LEU A 44 10.48 27.13 18.50
N ARG A 45 11.39 26.17 18.37
CA ARG A 45 11.07 24.74 18.26
C ARG A 45 11.46 24.03 19.55
N PHE A 46 10.59 23.17 20.04
CA PHE A 46 10.90 22.34 21.20
C PHE A 46 10.26 20.96 21.08
N LEU A 47 10.94 19.98 21.67
CA LEU A 47 10.48 18.60 21.75
C LEU A 47 9.80 18.38 23.10
N LYS A 48 8.63 17.75 23.09
CA LYS A 48 7.87 17.48 24.32
C LYS A 48 7.26 16.09 24.27
N LEU A 49 7.43 15.32 25.34
CA LEU A 49 6.62 14.14 25.60
C LEU A 49 5.32 14.61 26.25
N ASP A 50 4.21 14.50 25.54
CA ASP A 50 2.90 14.93 26.05
C ASP A 50 2.33 13.93 27.07
N SER A 51 1.31 14.36 27.81
CA SER A 51 0.63 13.54 28.82
C SER A 51 -0.17 12.36 28.23
N ASP A 52 -0.27 12.28 26.91
CA ASP A 52 -0.81 11.13 26.18
C ASP A 52 0.28 10.10 25.81
N GLY A 53 1.54 10.34 26.22
CA GLY A 53 2.67 9.45 25.98
C GLY A 53 3.29 9.56 24.58
N ASN A 54 2.81 10.49 23.74
CA ASN A 54 3.35 10.70 22.41
C ASN A 54 4.40 11.82 22.42
N LEU A 55 5.49 11.61 21.71
CA LEU A 55 6.59 12.57 21.60
C LEU A 55 6.34 13.47 20.39
N ARG A 56 6.30 14.79 20.58
CA ARG A 56 5.97 15.76 19.52
C ARG A 56 6.97 16.90 19.45
N ILE A 57 7.17 17.40 18.23
CA ILE A 57 7.86 18.67 17.97
C ILE A 57 6.79 19.75 17.87
N TYR A 58 6.94 20.77 18.69
CA TYR A 58 6.13 21.98 18.67
C TYR A 58 6.93 23.14 18.11
N SER A 59 6.22 24.01 17.39
CA SER A 59 6.75 25.29 16.93
C SER A 59 5.86 26.42 17.38
N SER A 60 6.48 27.51 17.84
CA SER A 60 5.82 28.75 18.20
C SER A 60 6.54 29.91 17.53
N ALA A 61 5.77 30.81 16.89
CA ALA A 61 6.32 32.10 16.49
C ALA A 61 6.64 32.93 17.73
N LYS A 62 7.73 33.71 17.69
CA LYS A 62 8.07 34.69 18.73
C LYS A 62 6.85 35.58 18.98
N ASP A 63 6.48 35.74 20.25
CA ASP A 63 5.40 36.63 20.71
C ASP A 63 3.95 36.19 20.40
N SER A 64 3.72 35.07 19.73
CA SER A 64 2.35 34.57 19.46
C SER A 64 1.70 33.85 20.65
N GLY A 65 2.50 33.22 21.53
CA GLY A 65 2.02 32.35 22.61
C GLY A 65 1.32 31.07 22.16
N THR A 66 1.12 30.86 20.85
CA THR A 66 0.44 29.70 20.27
C THR A 66 1.44 28.65 19.79
N THR A 67 1.35 27.45 20.35
CA THR A 67 2.20 26.32 19.97
C THR A 67 1.47 25.38 19.02
N ASN A 68 2.05 25.13 17.86
CA ASN A 68 1.52 24.20 16.86
C ASN A 68 2.33 22.91 16.81
N VAL A 69 1.66 21.77 16.71
CA VAL A 69 2.33 20.48 16.48
C VAL A 69 2.85 20.44 15.04
N ARG A 70 4.14 20.16 14.86
CA ARG A 70 4.80 20.04 13.55
C ARG A 70 5.26 18.63 13.22
N TRP A 71 5.36 17.78 14.22
CA TRP A 71 5.67 16.36 14.07
C TRP A 71 5.23 15.60 15.32
N ALA A 72 4.88 14.33 15.15
CA ALA A 72 4.60 13.39 16.23
C ALA A 72 5.29 12.05 15.95
N ALA A 73 5.84 11.41 16.98
CA ALA A 73 6.51 10.11 16.87
C ALA A 73 5.55 9.02 16.39
N VAL A 74 4.28 9.13 16.76
CA VAL A 74 3.23 8.20 16.35
C VAL A 74 2.04 9.01 15.83
N SER A 75 1.58 8.73 14.61
CA SER A 75 0.40 9.39 14.02
C SER A 75 -0.91 8.89 14.63
N ASP A 76 -0.95 7.60 14.96
CA ASP A 76 -2.09 6.94 15.59
C ASP A 76 -1.87 6.82 17.10
N GLN A 77 -2.69 7.53 17.88
CA GLN A 77 -2.59 7.54 19.34
C GLN A 77 -2.75 6.15 19.98
N CYS A 78 -3.49 5.23 19.36
CA CYS A 78 -3.65 3.86 19.87
C CYS A 78 -2.42 2.97 19.68
N GLN A 79 -1.43 3.42 18.90
CA GLN A 79 -0.13 2.74 18.81
C GLN A 79 0.84 3.16 19.91
N VAL A 80 0.53 4.22 20.68
CA VAL A 80 1.31 4.59 21.87
C VAL A 80 1.15 3.51 22.93
N TYR A 81 2.27 2.85 23.25
CA TYR A 81 2.29 1.74 24.20
C TYR A 81 1.73 2.17 25.56
N GLY A 82 0.68 1.50 26.03
CA GLY A 82 0.08 1.77 27.34
C GLY A 82 -0.84 2.98 27.37
N PHE A 83 -1.27 3.55 26.23
CA PHE A 83 -2.21 4.69 26.21
C PHE A 83 -3.49 4.43 27.02
N CYS A 84 -4.02 3.20 26.96
CA CYS A 84 -5.17 2.78 27.75
C CYS A 84 -4.81 2.04 29.05
N GLY A 85 -3.56 2.09 29.50
CA GLY A 85 -3.11 1.41 30.71
C GLY A 85 -3.07 -0.12 30.57
N ASN A 86 -2.93 -0.80 31.71
CA ASN A 86 -2.85 -2.26 31.75
C ASN A 86 -4.21 -2.89 31.43
N MET A 87 -4.23 -3.99 30.66
CA MET A 87 -5.40 -4.69 30.12
C MET A 87 -6.39 -3.78 29.38
N GLY A 88 -6.01 -2.55 29.03
CA GLY A 88 -6.84 -1.62 28.27
C GLY A 88 -6.69 -1.82 26.77
N ILE A 89 -7.81 -1.76 26.05
CA ILE A 89 -7.88 -1.79 24.59
C ILE A 89 -8.19 -0.39 24.09
N CYS A 90 -7.29 0.17 23.29
CA CYS A 90 -7.52 1.41 22.56
C CYS A 90 -8.26 1.12 21.25
N SER A 91 -9.22 1.97 20.92
CA SER A 91 -9.90 1.99 19.62
C SER A 91 -10.32 3.42 19.30
N TYR A 92 -10.89 3.69 18.12
CA TYR A 92 -11.41 5.02 17.79
C TYR A 92 -12.92 5.04 17.80
N ASN A 93 -13.48 6.11 18.34
CA ASN A 93 -14.86 6.49 18.14
C ASN A 93 -14.90 7.67 17.16
N ASP A 94 -15.01 7.37 15.86
CA ASP A 94 -14.91 8.28 14.71
C ASP A 94 -13.61 9.09 14.62
N THR A 95 -13.35 10.00 15.58
CA THR A 95 -12.24 10.96 15.53
C THR A 95 -11.32 10.95 16.75
N TYR A 96 -11.70 10.33 17.87
CA TYR A 96 -10.90 10.32 19.10
C TYR A 96 -10.65 8.91 19.63
N PRO A 97 -9.47 8.68 20.26
CA PRO A 97 -9.16 7.39 20.85
C PRO A 97 -9.97 7.18 22.12
N VAL A 98 -10.56 6.01 22.25
CA VAL A 98 -11.34 5.55 23.40
C VAL A 98 -10.72 4.30 23.99
N CYS A 99 -10.75 4.21 25.32
CA CYS A 99 -10.21 3.08 26.06
C CYS A 99 -11.35 2.25 26.64
N GLY A 100 -11.29 0.94 26.38
CA GLY A 100 -12.25 -0.03 26.92
C GLY A 100 -11.54 -1.27 27.45
N CYS A 101 -12.27 -2.07 28.22
CA CYS A 101 -11.77 -3.35 28.67
C CYS A 101 -11.98 -4.45 27.62
N PRO A 102 -11.20 -5.54 27.65
CA PRO A 102 -11.25 -6.57 26.61
C PRO A 102 -12.58 -7.33 26.60
N SER A 103 -13.23 -7.46 27.75
CA SER A 103 -14.51 -8.14 27.93
C SER A 103 -15.13 -7.80 29.28
N GLU A 104 -16.32 -8.33 29.55
CA GLU A 104 -16.99 -8.17 30.85
C GLU A 104 -16.32 -8.96 31.99
N ASN A 105 -15.35 -9.84 31.68
CA ASN A 105 -14.48 -10.46 32.69
C ASN A 105 -13.55 -9.46 33.39
N PHE A 106 -13.47 -8.23 32.88
CA PHE A 106 -12.65 -7.14 33.39
C PHE A 106 -13.53 -5.96 33.82
N GLU A 107 -12.95 -5.10 34.65
CA GLU A 107 -13.54 -3.82 35.05
C GLU A 107 -12.49 -2.72 34.99
N LEU A 108 -12.94 -1.48 34.78
CA LEU A 108 -12.04 -0.33 34.78
C LEU A 108 -11.37 -0.18 36.15
N MET A 109 -10.09 0.19 36.13
CA MET A 109 -9.35 0.54 37.36
C MET A 109 -9.93 1.80 38.01
N ASP A 110 -10.35 2.76 37.18
CA ASP A 110 -11.02 3.99 37.60
C ASP A 110 -12.18 4.27 36.63
N PRO A 111 -13.44 4.22 37.09
CA PRO A 111 -14.60 4.52 36.25
C PRO A 111 -14.59 5.92 35.63
N ASN A 112 -13.86 6.87 36.22
CA ASN A 112 -13.77 8.25 35.73
C ASN A 112 -12.59 8.47 34.78
N ASP A 113 -11.64 7.54 34.72
CA ASP A 113 -10.46 7.64 33.84
C ASP A 113 -10.13 6.27 33.23
N SER A 114 -10.71 6.03 32.05
CA SER A 114 -10.51 4.79 31.29
C SER A 114 -9.06 4.56 30.85
N ARG A 115 -8.17 5.56 30.91
CA ARG A 115 -6.75 5.41 30.57
C ARG A 115 -5.94 4.74 31.66
N LYS A 116 -6.46 4.62 32.88
CA LYS A 116 -5.81 3.86 33.96
C LYS A 116 -5.87 2.35 33.76
N GLY A 117 -6.57 1.89 32.72
CA GLY A 117 -6.66 0.49 32.35
C GLY A 117 -7.74 -0.28 33.08
N CYS A 118 -7.61 -1.59 33.02
CA CYS A 118 -8.57 -2.56 33.50
C CYS A 118 -7.90 -3.56 34.43
N LYS A 119 -8.69 -4.09 35.37
CA LYS A 119 -8.33 -5.24 36.19
C LYS A 119 -9.28 -6.40 35.92
N ARG A 120 -8.83 -7.61 36.20
CA ARG A 120 -9.70 -8.79 36.17
C ARG A 120 -10.68 -8.71 37.33
N LYS A 121 -11.93 -9.12 37.10
CA LYS A 121 -12.88 -9.31 38.20
C LYS A 121 -12.53 -10.54 39.06
N VAL A 122 -11.88 -11.52 38.44
CA VAL A 122 -11.38 -12.74 39.09
C VAL A 122 -9.95 -12.98 38.60
N GLU A 123 -9.00 -12.99 39.52
CA GLU A 123 -7.62 -13.29 39.20
C GLU A 123 -7.45 -14.75 38.74
N LEU A 124 -6.46 -15.00 37.90
CA LEU A 124 -6.24 -16.34 37.33
C LEU A 124 -5.90 -17.38 38.42
N LEU A 125 -5.17 -16.96 39.46
CA LEU A 125 -4.79 -17.81 40.60
C LEU A 125 -6.00 -18.24 41.44
N ASP A 126 -7.01 -17.37 41.55
CA ASP A 126 -8.21 -17.58 42.36
C ASP A 126 -9.37 -18.14 41.54
N CYS A 127 -9.11 -18.63 40.32
CA CYS A 127 -10.13 -19.08 39.40
C CYS A 127 -10.76 -20.41 39.87
N PRO A 128 -12.06 -20.45 40.23
CA PRO A 128 -12.73 -21.70 40.62
C PRO A 128 -13.00 -22.63 39.42
N GLY A 129 -12.94 -22.08 38.20
CA GLY A 129 -13.10 -22.80 36.94
C GLY A 129 -11.77 -23.16 36.28
N ARG A 130 -11.82 -23.49 34.99
CA ARG A 130 -10.61 -23.62 34.16
C ARG A 130 -10.26 -22.27 33.54
N GLU A 131 -8.97 -22.03 33.33
CA GLU A 131 -8.50 -20.93 32.48
C GLU A 131 -9.10 -21.11 31.07
N ALA A 132 -9.59 -20.01 30.51
CA ALA A 132 -10.08 -19.94 29.15
C ALA A 132 -9.38 -18.80 28.41
N MET A 133 -9.27 -18.92 27.09
CA MET A 133 -8.78 -17.82 26.25
C MET A 133 -9.97 -17.04 25.71
N LEU A 134 -10.09 -15.78 26.12
CA LEU A 134 -10.94 -14.79 25.45
C LEU A 134 -10.32 -14.45 24.09
N GLN A 135 -11.11 -14.50 23.03
CA GLN A 135 -10.69 -14.11 21.67
C GLN A 135 -11.14 -12.68 21.37
N LEU A 136 -10.22 -11.90 20.81
CA LEU A 136 -10.44 -10.53 20.34
C LEU A 136 -10.04 -10.47 18.87
N ASP A 137 -11.03 -10.45 17.99
CA ASP A 137 -10.80 -10.29 16.56
C ASP A 137 -10.43 -8.84 16.24
N HIS A 138 -9.63 -8.64 15.20
CA HIS A 138 -9.17 -7.31 14.77
C HIS A 138 -8.46 -6.51 15.88
N ALA A 139 -7.84 -7.24 16.82
CA ALA A 139 -7.10 -6.69 17.94
C ALA A 139 -5.65 -7.16 17.89
N LYS A 140 -4.75 -6.24 18.24
CA LYS A 140 -3.33 -6.48 18.44
C LYS A 140 -2.95 -6.00 19.82
N PHE A 141 -2.56 -6.93 20.68
CA PHE A 141 -1.87 -6.55 21.90
C PHE A 141 -0.47 -6.01 21.55
N LEU A 142 -0.12 -4.88 22.13
CA LEU A 142 1.18 -4.23 21.98
C LEU A 142 2.19 -4.86 22.96
N THR A 143 3.46 -4.91 22.57
CA THR A 143 4.59 -5.38 23.38
C THR A 143 5.66 -4.30 23.36
N TYR A 144 6.40 -4.19 24.47
CA TYR A 144 7.60 -3.36 24.52
C TYR A 144 8.78 -4.16 23.97
N GLN A 145 9.49 -3.60 23.00
CA GLN A 145 10.64 -4.23 22.34
C GLN A 145 11.91 -4.21 23.23
N PRO A 146 12.85 -5.16 23.04
CA PRO A 146 12.79 -6.26 22.09
C PRO A 146 12.04 -7.46 22.68
N GLU A 147 11.05 -7.98 21.95
CA GLU A 147 10.47 -9.28 22.28
C GLU A 147 11.60 -10.32 22.27
N LEU A 148 11.78 -11.05 23.36
CA LEU A 148 12.77 -12.13 23.37
C LEU A 148 12.41 -13.11 22.24
N ALA A 149 13.41 -13.68 21.57
CA ALA A 149 13.18 -14.67 20.51
C ALA A 149 12.31 -15.86 20.98
N SER A 150 12.27 -16.13 22.29
CA SER A 150 11.39 -17.15 22.90
C SER A 150 9.90 -16.80 22.93
N GLN A 151 9.54 -15.53 22.72
CA GLN A 151 8.16 -15.02 22.74
C GLN A 151 7.54 -14.92 21.34
N VAL A 152 8.32 -15.19 20.28
CA VAL A 152 7.88 -15.04 18.89
C VAL A 152 8.14 -16.32 18.12
N PHE A 153 7.11 -16.86 17.45
CA PHE A 153 7.25 -18.05 16.61
C PHE A 153 6.21 -18.08 15.48
N PHE A 154 6.40 -18.99 14.53
CA PHE A 154 5.57 -19.13 13.34
C PHE A 154 4.60 -20.31 13.49
N VAL A 155 3.34 -20.03 13.77
CA VAL A 155 2.28 -21.04 13.85
C VAL A 155 0.93 -20.45 13.46
N GLY A 156 -0.03 -21.31 13.11
CA GLY A 156 -1.41 -20.90 12.88
C GLY A 156 -2.11 -20.37 14.14
N ILE A 157 -3.27 -19.74 13.94
CA ILE A 157 -4.08 -19.11 15.00
C ILE A 157 -4.45 -20.08 16.13
N SER A 158 -4.85 -21.31 15.80
CA SER A 158 -5.27 -22.31 16.82
C SER A 158 -4.10 -22.76 17.70
N PRO A 159 -2.93 -23.15 17.16
CA PRO A 159 -1.74 -23.39 17.99
C PRO A 159 -1.28 -22.17 18.80
N CYS A 160 -1.34 -20.95 18.25
CA CYS A 160 -0.97 -19.72 18.97
C CYS A 160 -1.80 -19.51 20.24
N ARG A 161 -3.11 -19.77 20.14
CA ARG A 161 -4.05 -19.75 21.28
C ARG A 161 -3.75 -20.87 22.27
N LEU A 162 -3.62 -22.10 21.80
CA LEU A 162 -3.45 -23.29 22.66
C LEU A 162 -2.12 -23.31 23.41
N ASN A 163 -1.03 -22.95 22.73
CA ASN A 163 0.29 -22.86 23.35
C ASN A 163 0.27 -21.85 24.50
N CYS A 164 -0.48 -20.75 24.35
CA CYS A 164 -0.59 -19.80 25.44
C CYS A 164 -1.47 -20.27 26.58
N LEU A 165 -2.58 -20.93 26.27
CA LEU A 165 -3.47 -21.51 27.28
C LEU A 165 -2.72 -22.47 28.22
N VAL A 166 -1.87 -23.34 27.66
CA VAL A 166 -1.09 -24.32 28.44
C VAL A 166 0.20 -23.72 29.01
N GLY A 167 0.76 -22.71 28.35
CA GLY A 167 2.02 -22.07 28.72
C GLY A 167 1.91 -20.98 29.78
N PRO A 168 3.05 -20.37 30.15
CA PRO A 168 3.13 -19.35 31.20
C PRO A 168 2.72 -17.95 30.74
N CYS A 169 2.25 -17.77 29.51
CA CYS A 169 1.83 -16.45 29.04
C CYS A 169 0.41 -16.11 29.50
N ILE A 170 0.18 -14.81 29.60
CA ILE A 170 -1.08 -14.19 30.00
C ILE A 170 -1.94 -13.86 28.78
N ALA A 171 -1.29 -13.55 27.66
CA ALA A 171 -1.95 -13.27 26.39
C ALA A 171 -1.10 -13.73 25.21
N SER A 172 -1.73 -13.87 24.05
CA SER A 172 -1.05 -14.08 22.78
C SER A 172 -1.67 -13.27 21.66
N THR A 173 -0.98 -13.11 20.54
CA THR A 173 -1.49 -12.44 19.34
C THR A 173 -0.99 -13.14 18.11
N SER A 174 -1.91 -13.53 17.22
CA SER A 174 -1.63 -14.15 15.94
C SER A 174 -1.86 -13.14 14.82
N LEU A 175 -0.87 -12.95 13.95
CA LEU A 175 -0.99 -12.11 12.76
C LEU A 175 -1.47 -12.93 11.56
N ALA A 176 -2.49 -12.42 10.89
CA ALA A 176 -3.08 -12.94 9.66
C ALA A 176 -2.66 -12.13 8.42
N ASP A 177 -1.54 -11.41 8.50
CA ASP A 177 -0.96 -10.60 7.41
C ASP A 177 -0.11 -11.42 6.40
N GLY A 178 -0.16 -12.75 6.50
CA GLY A 178 0.66 -13.67 5.70
C GLY A 178 2.00 -14.04 6.34
N SER A 179 2.42 -13.37 7.43
CA SER A 179 3.64 -13.74 8.16
C SER A 179 3.49 -15.01 8.98
N GLY A 180 2.27 -15.30 9.48
CA GLY A 180 2.02 -16.43 10.39
C GLY A 180 2.67 -16.25 11.76
N LEU A 181 3.02 -15.03 12.14
CA LEU A 181 3.67 -14.73 13.42
C LEU A 181 2.69 -14.83 14.59
N CYS A 182 3.13 -15.49 15.65
CA CYS A 182 2.48 -15.55 16.95
C CYS A 182 3.40 -14.93 18.01
N TYR A 183 2.85 -13.99 18.77
CA TYR A 183 3.50 -13.34 19.90
C TYR A 183 2.90 -13.84 21.20
N LEU A 184 3.71 -14.37 22.11
CA LEU A 184 3.31 -14.67 23.48
C LEU A 184 3.67 -13.51 24.39
N LYS A 185 2.76 -13.20 25.32
CA LYS A 185 2.90 -12.12 26.29
C LYS A 185 2.94 -12.72 27.67
N THR A 186 4.14 -12.79 28.21
CA THR A 186 4.41 -13.31 29.56
C THR A 186 4.37 -12.20 30.62
N SER A 187 4.40 -10.94 30.21
CA SER A 187 4.23 -9.81 31.12
C SER A 187 2.77 -9.67 31.54
N GLU A 188 2.55 -9.33 32.81
CA GLU A 188 1.24 -8.94 33.34
C GLU A 188 0.75 -7.60 32.78
N PHE A 189 1.66 -6.77 32.24
CA PHE A 189 1.28 -5.53 31.56
C PHE A 189 0.96 -5.82 30.09
N VAL A 190 -0.32 -5.74 29.75
CA VAL A 190 -0.83 -5.95 28.38
C VAL A 190 -1.64 -4.73 27.95
N SER A 191 -1.20 -4.04 26.91
CA SER A 191 -1.99 -2.99 26.26
C SER A 191 -2.44 -3.47 24.89
N GLY A 192 -3.60 -3.06 24.41
CA GLY A 192 -4.14 -3.48 23.13
C GLY A 192 -4.59 -2.34 22.24
N TYR A 193 -4.58 -2.60 20.94
CA TYR A 193 -5.19 -1.77 19.92
C TYR A 193 -6.18 -2.61 19.12
N HIS A 194 -7.41 -2.13 19.00
CA HIS A 194 -8.46 -2.72 18.18
C HIS A 194 -8.84 -1.79 17.03
N SER A 195 -8.82 -2.31 15.81
CA SER A 195 -9.30 -1.62 14.62
C SER A 195 -9.68 -2.63 13.54
N PRO A 196 -10.81 -2.46 12.83
CA PRO A 196 -11.26 -3.39 11.78
C PRO A 196 -10.22 -3.63 10.67
N ALA A 197 -9.29 -2.68 10.47
CA ALA A 197 -8.22 -2.79 9.47
C ALA A 197 -7.04 -3.67 9.91
N ILE A 198 -6.97 -4.05 11.20
CA ILE A 198 -5.86 -4.85 11.72
C ILE A 198 -6.10 -6.34 11.40
N PRO A 199 -5.21 -6.99 10.63
CA PRO A 199 -5.32 -8.40 10.32
C PRO A 199 -4.69 -9.24 11.45
N SER A 200 -5.19 -9.13 12.67
CA SER A 200 -4.71 -9.94 13.79
C SER A 200 -5.83 -10.34 14.74
N THR A 201 -5.61 -11.45 15.42
CA THR A 201 -6.47 -11.92 16.50
C THR A 201 -5.63 -12.07 17.76
N SER A 202 -6.07 -11.40 18.81
CA SER A 202 -5.45 -11.45 20.14
C SER A 202 -6.25 -12.37 21.06
N PHE A 203 -5.55 -13.02 21.98
CA PHE A 203 -6.13 -13.90 22.98
C PHE A 203 -5.62 -13.54 24.37
N VAL A 204 -6.49 -13.47 25.37
CA VAL A 204 -6.09 -13.22 26.77
C VAL A 204 -6.71 -14.25 27.70
N LYS A 205 -5.93 -14.71 28.67
CA LYS A 205 -6.40 -15.64 29.71
C LYS A 205 -7.41 -14.95 30.63
N VAL A 206 -8.54 -15.62 30.83
CA VAL A 206 -9.60 -15.24 31.74
C VAL A 206 -10.09 -16.47 32.51
N CYS A 207 -10.69 -16.24 33.68
CA CYS A 207 -11.40 -17.30 34.38
C CYS A 207 -12.73 -17.59 33.68
N SER A 208 -13.03 -18.87 33.42
CA SER A 208 -14.29 -19.30 32.79
C SER A 208 -15.51 -18.98 33.67
N PRO A 209 -16.66 -18.56 33.10
CA PRO A 209 -16.97 -18.46 31.67
C PRO A 209 -16.43 -17.18 31.00
N VAL A 210 -16.14 -17.29 29.70
CA VAL A 210 -15.79 -16.12 28.86
C VAL A 210 -17.04 -15.26 28.67
N MET A 211 -16.98 -14.00 29.07
CA MET A 211 -18.09 -13.05 28.99
C MET A 211 -17.73 -11.92 28.02
N PRO A 212 -17.91 -12.11 26.69
CA PRO A 212 -17.53 -11.10 25.70
C PRO A 212 -18.34 -9.82 25.87
N ASN A 213 -17.77 -8.68 25.47
CA ASN A 213 -18.51 -7.42 25.46
C ASN A 213 -19.75 -7.53 24.56
N PRO A 214 -20.87 -6.86 24.92
CA PRO A 214 -22.09 -6.91 24.14
C PRO A 214 -21.81 -6.37 22.72
N SER A 215 -22.18 -7.16 21.71
CA SER A 215 -22.10 -6.71 20.35
C SER A 215 -23.06 -5.54 20.14
N VAL A 216 -22.56 -4.45 19.55
CA VAL A 216 -23.30 -3.21 19.25
C VAL A 216 -24.54 -3.47 18.36
N ALA A 217 -24.69 -4.70 17.83
CA ALA A 217 -25.82 -5.14 17.03
C ALA A 217 -27.11 -5.52 17.80
N SER A 218 -27.13 -5.58 19.14
CA SER A 218 -28.31 -6.11 19.88
C SER A 218 -29.14 -5.08 20.68
N ALA A 219 -28.90 -3.79 20.53
CA ALA A 219 -29.73 -2.75 21.18
C ALA A 219 -30.96 -2.34 20.34
N SER A 220 -31.83 -3.30 19.97
CA SER A 220 -33.19 -2.99 19.50
C SER A 220 -34.18 -4.14 19.77
N GLY A 221 -34.24 -4.58 21.02
CA GLY A 221 -35.23 -5.56 21.48
C GLY A 221 -36.54 -4.90 21.95
N GLY A 222 -37.48 -4.69 21.04
CA GLY A 222 -38.84 -4.24 21.39
C GLY A 222 -39.91 -4.73 20.42
N THR A 223 -40.79 -5.63 20.89
CA THR A 223 -42.08 -6.08 20.31
C THR A 223 -42.05 -7.20 19.24
N ARG A 224 -41.87 -8.44 19.72
CA ARG A 224 -41.80 -9.71 18.99
C ARG A 224 -43.08 -10.14 18.23
N THR A 225 -44.18 -9.39 18.31
CA THR A 225 -45.49 -9.78 17.72
C THR A 225 -45.89 -8.95 16.50
N ARG A 226 -45.35 -7.73 16.30
CA ARG A 226 -45.62 -6.90 15.11
C ARG A 226 -44.66 -7.20 13.94
N TRP A 227 -43.49 -7.77 14.25
CA TRP A 227 -42.39 -8.07 13.33
C TRP A 227 -42.72 -9.10 12.25
N ARG A 228 -43.62 -10.05 12.50
CA ARG A 228 -43.94 -11.10 11.51
C ARG A 228 -44.70 -10.56 10.29
N LEU A 229 -45.54 -9.55 10.48
CA LEU A 229 -46.30 -8.93 9.38
C LEU A 229 -45.46 -7.93 8.58
N THR A 230 -44.59 -7.16 9.24
CA THR A 230 -43.66 -6.24 8.56
C THR A 230 -42.53 -6.97 7.84
N ALA A 231 -41.98 -8.06 8.40
CA ALA A 231 -40.96 -8.86 7.74
C ALA A 231 -41.50 -9.55 6.47
N TRP A 232 -42.73 -10.06 6.50
CA TRP A 232 -43.37 -10.63 5.31
C TRP A 232 -43.60 -9.59 4.21
N LEU A 233 -44.04 -8.38 4.57
CA LEU A 233 -44.21 -7.28 3.62
C LEU A 233 -42.87 -6.86 3.00
N VAL A 234 -41.79 -6.78 3.79
CA VAL A 234 -40.45 -6.46 3.27
C VAL A 234 -39.94 -7.55 2.33
N VAL A 235 -40.11 -8.83 2.67
CA VAL A 235 -39.71 -9.95 1.79
C VAL A 235 -40.49 -9.90 0.47
N VAL A 236 -41.80 -9.65 0.51
CA VAL A 236 -42.61 -9.52 -0.71
C VAL A 236 -42.16 -8.34 -1.56
N VAL A 237 -41.91 -7.17 -0.95
CA VAL A 237 -41.41 -5.99 -1.67
C VAL A 237 -40.05 -6.28 -2.30
N VAL A 238 -39.12 -6.91 -1.57
CA VAL A 238 -37.78 -7.25 -2.06
C VAL A 238 -37.85 -8.26 -3.20
N VAL A 239 -38.71 -9.28 -3.11
CA VAL A 239 -38.87 -10.26 -4.19
C VAL A 239 -39.51 -9.62 -5.42
N VAL A 240 -40.50 -8.75 -5.26
CA VAL A 240 -41.13 -8.04 -6.38
C VAL A 240 -40.15 -7.05 -7.02
N THR A 241 -39.33 -6.33 -6.24
CA THR A 241 -38.31 -5.44 -6.80
C THR A 241 -37.22 -6.21 -7.51
N LEU A 242 -36.74 -7.33 -6.96
CA LEU A 242 -35.77 -8.20 -7.63
C LEU A 242 -36.31 -8.78 -8.93
N LEU A 243 -37.57 -9.27 -8.94
CA LEU A 243 -38.20 -9.77 -10.16
C LEU A 243 -38.43 -8.65 -11.19
N GLY A 244 -38.77 -7.44 -10.73
CA GLY A 244 -38.87 -6.26 -11.58
C GLY A 244 -37.54 -5.87 -12.19
N LEU A 245 -36.46 -5.88 -11.42
CA LEU A 245 -35.10 -5.61 -11.91
C LEU A 245 -34.66 -6.66 -12.92
N VAL A 246 -34.91 -7.94 -12.68
CA VAL A 246 -34.60 -9.02 -13.63
C VAL A 246 -35.42 -8.88 -14.92
N ALA A 247 -36.69 -8.48 -14.84
CA ALA A 247 -37.52 -8.21 -16.01
C ALA A 247 -37.05 -6.97 -16.79
N VAL A 248 -36.58 -5.94 -16.10
CA VAL A 248 -36.01 -4.73 -16.71
C VAL A 248 -34.66 -5.05 -17.36
N GLU A 249 -33.78 -5.80 -16.71
CA GLU A 249 -32.51 -6.27 -17.28
C GLU A 249 -32.75 -7.18 -18.48
N GLY A 250 -33.71 -8.12 -18.40
CA GLY A 250 -34.11 -8.97 -19.52
C GLY A 250 -34.73 -8.18 -20.68
N GLY A 251 -35.55 -7.17 -20.39
CA GLY A 251 -36.15 -6.27 -21.36
C GLY A 251 -35.12 -5.36 -22.03
N LEU A 252 -34.19 -4.80 -21.26
CA LEU A 252 -33.06 -4.02 -21.75
C LEU A 252 -32.11 -4.89 -22.56
N TRP A 253 -31.86 -6.14 -22.15
CA TRP A 253 -31.05 -7.09 -22.90
C TRP A 253 -31.70 -7.44 -24.23
N LEU A 254 -33.00 -7.73 -24.26
CA LEU A 254 -33.77 -7.99 -25.49
C LEU A 254 -33.86 -6.76 -26.40
N TRP A 255 -33.98 -5.56 -25.82
CA TRP A 255 -34.00 -4.30 -26.56
C TRP A 255 -32.62 -3.95 -27.14
N CYS A 256 -31.55 -4.12 -26.37
CA CYS A 256 -30.18 -3.97 -26.83
C CYS A 256 -29.80 -5.01 -27.89
N PHE A 257 -30.27 -6.26 -27.77
CA PHE A 257 -30.02 -7.29 -28.78
C PHE A 257 -30.84 -7.09 -30.05
N ARG A 258 -32.09 -6.61 -29.97
CA ARG A 258 -32.90 -6.33 -31.16
C ARG A 258 -32.49 -5.07 -31.90
N ASN A 259 -31.82 -4.12 -31.23
CA ASN A 259 -31.66 -2.77 -31.76
C ASN A 259 -30.21 -2.26 -31.83
N SER A 260 -29.18 -3.11 -31.83
CA SER A 260 -27.80 -2.63 -31.94
C SER A 260 -27.22 -2.69 -33.36
N PRO A 261 -27.14 -1.55 -34.06
CA PRO A 261 -25.92 -1.17 -34.74
C PRO A 261 -25.00 -0.41 -33.75
N LYS A 262 -23.74 -0.85 -33.67
CA LYS A 262 -22.56 -0.12 -33.13
C LYS A 262 -22.51 0.18 -31.62
N PHE A 263 -22.30 -0.87 -30.82
CA PHE A 263 -21.74 -0.78 -29.47
C PHE A 263 -20.23 -0.47 -29.51
N GLY A 264 -19.86 0.76 -29.88
CA GLY A 264 -18.44 1.19 -29.96
C GLY A 264 -18.12 2.50 -29.25
N GLY A 265 -19.13 3.27 -28.83
CA GLY A 265 -18.93 4.60 -28.23
C GLY A 265 -18.67 4.59 -26.73
N LEU A 266 -19.31 3.68 -25.98
CA LEU A 266 -19.29 3.72 -24.51
C LEU A 266 -17.94 3.27 -23.91
N SER A 267 -17.29 2.24 -24.49
CA SER A 267 -15.93 1.80 -24.09
C SER A 267 -14.88 2.91 -24.29
N ALA A 268 -14.99 3.70 -25.37
CA ALA A 268 -14.06 4.78 -25.65
C ALA A 268 -14.10 5.91 -24.60
N GLN A 269 -15.25 6.12 -23.95
CA GLN A 269 -15.43 7.17 -22.95
C GLN A 269 -14.86 6.77 -21.58
N TYR A 270 -14.96 5.49 -21.20
CA TYR A 270 -14.26 4.94 -20.02
C TYR A 270 -12.74 4.88 -20.22
N ALA A 271 -12.29 4.46 -21.40
CA ALA A 271 -10.86 4.44 -21.74
C ALA A 271 -10.21 5.84 -21.74
N LEU A 272 -10.98 6.89 -22.06
CA LEU A 272 -10.50 8.30 -21.98
C LEU A 272 -10.34 8.77 -20.54
N LEU A 273 -11.24 8.37 -19.64
CA LEU A 273 -11.18 8.73 -18.22
C LEU A 273 -10.01 8.03 -17.52
N GLU A 274 -9.74 6.77 -17.85
CA GLU A 274 -8.57 6.02 -17.36
C GLU A 274 -7.25 6.51 -17.96
N TYR A 275 -7.25 6.94 -19.24
CA TYR A 275 -6.07 7.58 -19.83
C TYR A 275 -5.67 8.88 -19.11
N ALA A 276 -6.66 9.60 -18.56
CA ALA A 276 -6.47 10.82 -17.78
C ALA A 276 -6.00 10.56 -16.33
N SER A 277 -6.28 9.38 -15.77
CA SER A 277 -5.85 9.01 -14.40
C SER A 277 -4.41 8.50 -14.30
N GLY A 278 -3.71 8.33 -15.44
CA GLY A 278 -2.32 7.88 -15.49
C GLY A 278 -2.12 6.38 -15.26
N ALA A 279 -3.17 5.61 -14.99
CA ALA A 279 -3.07 4.16 -14.86
C ALA A 279 -3.07 3.47 -16.25
N PRO A 280 -2.32 2.37 -16.44
CA PRO A 280 -2.40 1.60 -17.69
C PRO A 280 -3.76 0.94 -17.87
N VAL A 281 -4.36 1.09 -19.06
CA VAL A 281 -5.68 0.53 -19.40
C VAL A 281 -5.57 -0.96 -19.73
N GLN A 282 -6.53 -1.78 -19.27
CA GLN A 282 -6.63 -3.18 -19.68
C GLN A 282 -7.43 -3.30 -21.00
N PHE A 283 -6.77 -3.76 -22.06
CA PHE A 283 -7.38 -4.01 -23.37
C PHE A 283 -7.67 -5.49 -23.57
N SER A 284 -8.72 -5.79 -24.33
CA SER A 284 -8.97 -7.14 -24.83
C SER A 284 -8.09 -7.46 -26.05
N TYR A 285 -7.80 -8.74 -26.27
CA TYR A 285 -7.03 -9.18 -27.44
C TYR A 285 -7.72 -8.77 -28.75
N LYS A 286 -9.05 -8.87 -28.79
CA LYS A 286 -9.85 -8.49 -29.97
C LYS A 286 -9.74 -7.00 -30.30
N GLU A 287 -9.67 -6.13 -29.29
CA GLU A 287 -9.45 -4.70 -29.49
C GLU A 287 -8.06 -4.42 -30.08
N LEU A 288 -7.01 -5.03 -29.52
CA LEU A 288 -5.64 -4.85 -30.03
C LEU A 288 -5.44 -5.47 -31.42
N LEU A 289 -6.08 -6.61 -31.70
CA LEU A 289 -6.12 -7.22 -33.02
C LEU A 289 -6.74 -6.26 -34.05
N LYS A 290 -7.85 -5.59 -33.69
CA LYS A 290 -8.48 -4.59 -34.55
C LYS A 290 -7.61 -3.33 -34.70
N ALA A 291 -7.05 -2.83 -33.60
CA ALA A 291 -6.23 -1.63 -33.57
C ALA A 291 -4.97 -1.76 -34.45
N THR A 292 -4.39 -2.95 -34.52
CA THR A 292 -3.21 -3.27 -35.34
C THR A 292 -3.56 -3.80 -36.74
N LYS A 293 -4.85 -3.82 -37.11
CA LYS A 293 -5.35 -4.38 -38.38
C LYS A 293 -4.87 -5.82 -38.61
N GLY A 294 -4.89 -6.64 -37.57
CA GLY A 294 -4.39 -8.01 -37.60
C GLY A 294 -2.87 -8.10 -37.53
N PHE A 295 -2.22 -7.24 -36.74
CA PHE A 295 -0.75 -7.19 -36.60
C PHE A 295 -0.01 -7.01 -37.93
N LYS A 296 -0.55 -6.16 -38.82
CA LYS A 296 -0.07 -6.02 -40.21
C LYS A 296 1.25 -5.25 -40.32
N GLU A 297 1.37 -4.14 -39.59
CA GLU A 297 2.50 -3.22 -39.70
C GLU A 297 3.49 -3.47 -38.56
N LYS A 298 4.55 -4.22 -38.87
CA LYS A 298 5.60 -4.57 -37.91
C LYS A 298 6.62 -3.44 -37.82
N LEU A 299 6.85 -2.94 -36.60
CA LEU A 299 7.82 -1.90 -36.28
C LEU A 299 9.19 -2.49 -35.92
N GLY A 300 9.20 -3.69 -35.32
CA GLY A 300 10.42 -4.39 -34.93
C GLY A 300 10.14 -5.79 -34.41
N ALA A 301 11.19 -6.59 -34.27
CA ALA A 301 11.15 -7.85 -33.51
C ALA A 301 12.52 -8.19 -32.94
N GLY A 302 12.50 -8.96 -31.86
CA GLY A 302 13.70 -9.51 -31.22
C GLY A 302 13.34 -10.70 -30.34
N GLY A 303 14.27 -11.10 -29.46
CA GLY A 303 14.08 -12.23 -28.54
C GLY A 303 12.93 -12.07 -27.54
N PHE A 304 12.33 -10.87 -27.45
CA PHE A 304 11.21 -10.54 -26.57
C PHE A 304 9.87 -10.47 -27.30
N GLY A 305 9.83 -10.84 -28.58
CA GLY A 305 8.63 -10.84 -29.41
C GLY A 305 8.64 -9.74 -30.48
N ALA A 306 7.45 -9.35 -30.93
CA ALA A 306 7.26 -8.45 -32.06
C ALA A 306 6.46 -7.20 -31.67
N VAL A 307 6.82 -6.06 -32.25
CA VAL A 307 6.15 -4.78 -32.03
C VAL A 307 5.43 -4.36 -33.29
N TYR A 308 4.18 -3.93 -33.16
CA TYR A 308 3.32 -3.54 -34.26
C TYR A 308 2.76 -2.14 -34.08
N ARG A 309 2.54 -1.43 -35.19
CA ARG A 309 1.85 -0.15 -35.16
C ARG A 309 0.34 -0.37 -35.00
N GLY A 310 -0.27 0.36 -34.07
CA GLY A 310 -1.71 0.33 -33.82
C GLY A 310 -2.31 1.72 -33.79
N VAL A 311 -3.62 1.81 -34.06
CA VAL A 311 -4.43 3.00 -33.82
C VAL A 311 -5.58 2.61 -32.90
N LEU A 312 -5.55 3.14 -31.68
CA LEU A 312 -6.55 2.88 -30.64
C LEU A 312 -7.91 3.52 -30.99
N ALA A 313 -8.96 3.14 -30.27
CA ALA A 313 -10.32 3.64 -30.51
C ALA A 313 -10.44 5.17 -30.38
N ASN A 314 -9.66 5.77 -29.48
CA ASN A 314 -9.53 7.21 -29.28
C ASN A 314 -8.65 7.91 -30.33
N ARG A 315 -8.23 7.20 -31.39
CA ARG A 315 -7.33 7.64 -32.47
C ARG A 315 -5.87 7.86 -32.07
N THR A 316 -5.48 7.53 -30.84
CA THR A 316 -4.08 7.55 -30.43
C THR A 316 -3.29 6.49 -31.20
N VAL A 317 -2.17 6.89 -31.79
CA VAL A 317 -1.21 5.97 -32.41
C VAL A 317 -0.36 5.34 -31.33
N ALA A 318 -0.26 4.01 -31.34
CA ALA A 318 0.43 3.25 -30.30
C ALA A 318 1.37 2.19 -30.91
N ALA A 319 2.35 1.78 -30.13
CA ALA A 319 3.20 0.62 -30.40
C ALA A 319 2.70 -0.56 -29.55
N VAL A 320 2.26 -1.63 -30.20
CA VAL A 320 1.72 -2.83 -29.55
C VAL A 320 2.79 -3.92 -29.58
N LYS A 321 3.43 -4.18 -28.44
CA LYS A 321 4.42 -5.24 -28.24
C LYS A 321 3.69 -6.53 -27.88
N GLN A 322 3.80 -7.54 -28.73
CA GLN A 322 3.32 -8.90 -28.47
C GLN A 322 4.50 -9.74 -27.98
N LEU A 323 4.41 -10.22 -26.74
CA LEU A 323 5.44 -11.05 -26.13
C LEU A 323 5.27 -12.51 -26.58
N GLU A 324 6.39 -13.17 -26.88
CA GLU A 324 6.43 -14.57 -27.32
C GLU A 324 7.10 -15.45 -26.23
N GLY A 325 6.71 -16.73 -26.18
CA GLY A 325 7.22 -17.70 -25.20
C GLY A 325 6.38 -17.76 -23.90
N ILE A 326 5.97 -18.97 -23.50
CA ILE A 326 5.03 -19.19 -22.38
C ILE A 326 5.65 -18.72 -21.05
N GLU A 327 6.85 -19.21 -20.69
CA GLU A 327 7.45 -18.89 -19.38
C GLU A 327 8.23 -17.56 -19.41
N GLN A 328 9.06 -17.35 -20.43
CA GLN A 328 9.90 -16.15 -20.54
C GLN A 328 9.06 -14.90 -20.81
N GLY A 329 8.11 -14.97 -21.76
CA GLY A 329 7.22 -13.86 -22.08
C GLY A 329 6.33 -13.46 -20.90
N GLU A 330 5.86 -14.42 -20.10
CA GLU A 330 5.06 -14.14 -18.90
C GLU A 330 5.88 -13.49 -17.77
N LYS A 331 7.14 -13.88 -17.60
CA LYS A 331 8.05 -13.22 -16.66
C LYS A 331 8.30 -11.76 -17.06
N GLN A 332 8.57 -11.52 -18.35
CA GLN A 332 8.80 -10.18 -18.88
C GLN A 332 7.56 -9.30 -18.82
N PHE A 333 6.40 -9.86 -19.17
CA PHE A 333 5.12 -9.18 -19.06
C PHE A 333 4.89 -8.66 -17.64
N ARG A 334 5.02 -9.55 -16.64
CA ARG A 334 4.84 -9.18 -15.24
C ARG A 334 5.86 -8.14 -14.80
N MET A 335 7.10 -8.22 -15.30
CA MET A 335 8.13 -7.26 -14.94
C MET A 335 7.89 -5.88 -15.52
N GLU A 336 7.56 -5.79 -16.82
CA GLU A 336 7.23 -4.53 -17.46
C GLU A 336 6.01 -3.92 -16.78
N VAL A 337 4.90 -4.66 -16.64
CA VAL A 337 3.70 -4.14 -15.97
C VAL A 337 3.99 -3.70 -14.54
N ALA A 338 4.77 -4.44 -13.75
CA ALA A 338 5.08 -4.04 -12.38
C ALA A 338 5.99 -2.81 -12.27
N THR A 339 6.88 -2.59 -13.24
CA THR A 339 7.91 -1.54 -13.18
C THR A 339 7.46 -0.23 -13.84
N ILE A 340 6.86 -0.31 -15.04
CA ILE A 340 6.52 0.87 -15.84
C ILE A 340 5.09 1.37 -15.59
N SER A 341 4.22 0.59 -14.92
CA SER A 341 2.85 1.03 -14.60
C SER A 341 2.79 2.17 -13.59
N SER A 342 3.76 2.24 -12.68
CA SER A 342 3.81 3.24 -11.61
C SER A 342 4.83 4.36 -11.86
N THR A 343 5.49 4.38 -13.02
CA THR A 343 6.51 5.38 -13.36
C THR A 343 6.06 6.29 -14.49
N HIS A 344 6.27 7.59 -14.32
CA HIS A 344 5.81 8.62 -15.25
C HIS A 344 6.87 9.71 -15.34
N HIS A 345 7.62 9.73 -16.45
CA HIS A 345 8.69 10.70 -16.65
C HIS A 345 8.84 11.04 -18.14
N LEU A 346 9.23 12.28 -18.45
CA LEU A 346 9.34 12.79 -19.82
C LEU A 346 10.33 12.01 -20.69
N ASN A 347 11.35 11.40 -20.06
CA ASN A 347 12.39 10.61 -20.72
C ASN A 347 12.21 9.09 -20.57
N LEU A 348 11.01 8.62 -20.23
CA LEU A 348 10.65 7.19 -20.26
C LEU A 348 9.47 6.98 -21.20
N VAL A 349 9.46 5.86 -21.93
CA VAL A 349 8.34 5.53 -22.82
C VAL A 349 7.15 5.11 -21.97
N ARG A 350 6.02 5.82 -22.13
CA ARG A 350 4.81 5.59 -21.36
C ARG A 350 4.12 4.29 -21.78
N LEU A 351 3.82 3.44 -20.79
CA LEU A 351 2.88 2.34 -20.94
C LEU A 351 1.45 2.88 -20.90
N ILE A 352 0.74 2.80 -22.03
CA ILE A 352 -0.66 3.19 -22.16
C ILE A 352 -1.57 2.10 -21.58
N GLY A 353 -1.20 0.84 -21.72
CA GLY A 353 -2.02 -0.28 -21.26
C GLY A 353 -1.45 -1.65 -21.61
N PHE A 354 -2.21 -2.69 -21.33
CA PHE A 354 -1.79 -4.08 -21.52
C PHE A 354 -2.98 -4.99 -21.84
N CYS A 355 -2.69 -6.18 -22.38
CA CYS A 355 -3.64 -7.28 -22.55
C CYS A 355 -3.07 -8.54 -21.91
N SER A 356 -3.85 -9.16 -21.02
CA SER A 356 -3.56 -10.44 -20.38
C SER A 356 -4.77 -11.37 -20.52
N GLU A 357 -4.91 -12.01 -21.69
CA GLU A 357 -6.05 -12.90 -22.00
C GLU A 357 -5.53 -14.27 -22.45
N GLY A 358 -5.80 -15.31 -21.66
CA GLY A 358 -5.33 -16.66 -21.96
C GLY A 358 -3.80 -16.70 -22.11
N ARG A 359 -3.31 -17.05 -23.31
CA ARG A 359 -1.88 -17.06 -23.66
C ARG A 359 -1.37 -15.74 -24.27
N HIS A 360 -2.26 -14.77 -24.48
CA HIS A 360 -1.91 -13.50 -25.09
C HIS A 360 -1.38 -12.55 -24.01
N ARG A 361 -0.13 -12.12 -24.18
CA ARG A 361 0.52 -11.08 -23.37
C ARG A 361 0.96 -9.97 -24.32
N LEU A 362 0.28 -8.82 -24.24
CA LEU A 362 0.59 -7.65 -25.07
C LEU A 362 0.71 -6.41 -24.22
N LEU A 363 1.60 -5.51 -24.62
CA LEU A 363 1.85 -4.22 -23.99
C LEU A 363 1.63 -3.12 -25.03
N VAL A 364 0.99 -2.03 -24.61
CA VAL A 364 0.62 -0.91 -25.48
C VAL A 364 1.38 0.32 -25.01
N TYR A 365 2.29 0.80 -25.85
CA TYR A 365 3.15 1.95 -25.59
C TYR A 365 2.77 3.14 -26.46
N GLU A 366 3.15 4.34 -26.04
CA GLU A 366 3.15 5.50 -26.93
C GLU A 366 4.02 5.25 -28.16
N PHE A 367 3.60 5.79 -29.31
CA PHE A 367 4.30 5.60 -30.57
C PHE A 367 5.43 6.62 -30.74
N MET A 368 6.64 6.12 -30.97
CA MET A 368 7.87 6.92 -31.13
C MET A 368 8.20 7.09 -32.62
N LYS A 369 7.90 8.27 -33.16
CA LYS A 369 7.87 8.53 -34.62
C LYS A 369 9.22 8.38 -35.31
N ASN A 370 10.32 8.71 -34.62
CA ASN A 370 11.67 8.62 -35.17
C ASN A 370 12.36 7.28 -34.85
N GLY A 371 11.65 6.33 -34.22
CA GLY A 371 12.16 4.99 -33.94
C GLY A 371 13.27 4.98 -32.88
N SER A 372 14.06 3.92 -32.89
CA SER A 372 15.21 3.72 -31.99
C SER A 372 16.46 4.46 -32.45
N LEU A 373 17.34 4.80 -31.51
CA LEU A 373 18.54 5.60 -31.74
C LEU A 373 19.58 4.86 -32.60
N ASP A 374 19.67 3.54 -32.50
CA ASP A 374 20.55 2.70 -33.32
C ASP A 374 20.32 2.93 -34.83
N ASN A 375 19.07 3.08 -35.25
CA ASN A 375 18.71 3.38 -36.64
C ASN A 375 19.26 4.72 -37.13
N LEU A 376 19.55 5.67 -36.24
CA LEU A 376 20.15 6.95 -36.61
C LEU A 376 21.67 6.97 -36.46
N LEU A 377 22.23 6.12 -35.59
CA LEU A 377 23.66 6.04 -35.34
C LEU A 377 24.39 5.13 -36.34
N PHE A 378 23.76 4.04 -36.77
CA PHE A 378 24.44 2.96 -37.51
C PHE A 378 23.93 2.77 -38.95
N THR A 379 23.02 3.60 -39.44
CA THR A 379 22.59 3.58 -40.85
C THR A 379 23.69 4.12 -41.77
N SER A 380 23.93 3.43 -42.90
CA SER A 380 24.97 3.79 -43.86
C SER A 380 24.70 5.15 -44.52
N ALA A 381 25.78 5.88 -44.84
CA ALA A 381 25.75 7.25 -45.37
C ALA A 381 24.91 7.41 -46.66
N GLU A 382 24.65 6.32 -47.39
CA GLU A 382 23.88 6.33 -48.64
C GLU A 382 22.36 6.41 -48.43
N GLN A 383 21.86 6.18 -47.21
CA GLN A 383 20.42 6.10 -46.90
C GLN A 383 19.93 7.25 -46.00
N SER A 384 20.81 8.15 -45.58
CA SER A 384 20.56 9.10 -44.49
C SER A 384 20.76 10.56 -44.95
N GLY A 385 19.66 11.20 -45.37
CA GLY A 385 19.54 12.66 -45.30
C GLY A 385 19.27 13.18 -43.87
N LYS A 386 19.43 12.34 -42.83
CA LYS A 386 19.04 12.59 -41.44
C LYS A 386 20.16 12.26 -40.45
N HIS A 387 21.34 12.83 -40.64
CA HIS A 387 22.36 12.76 -39.59
C HIS A 387 21.97 13.63 -38.39
N LEU A 388 22.02 13.06 -37.19
CA LEU A 388 21.87 13.83 -35.96
C LEU A 388 23.00 14.85 -35.85
N ASN A 389 22.65 16.15 -35.84
CA ASN A 389 23.58 17.22 -35.53
C ASN A 389 24.03 17.14 -34.05
N TRP A 390 25.04 17.92 -33.68
CA TRP A 390 25.60 17.86 -32.33
C TRP A 390 24.57 18.18 -31.23
N GLU A 391 23.71 19.16 -31.47
CA GLU A 391 22.66 19.57 -30.54
C GLU A 391 21.69 18.43 -30.23
N HIS A 392 21.19 17.72 -31.26
CA HIS A 392 20.33 16.56 -31.05
C HIS A 392 21.07 15.46 -30.28
N ARG A 393 22.34 15.18 -30.60
CA ARG A 393 23.13 14.16 -29.87
C ARG A 393 23.26 14.50 -28.39
N TYR A 394 23.57 15.75 -28.08
CA TYR A 394 23.67 16.25 -26.71
C TYR A 394 22.33 16.11 -25.97
N ASN A 395 21.23 16.55 -26.59
CA ASN A 395 19.89 16.47 -26.00
C ASN A 395 19.43 15.03 -25.78
N ILE A 396 19.78 14.11 -26.69
CA ILE A 396 19.49 12.68 -26.56
C ILE A 396 20.27 12.07 -25.38
N ALA A 397 21.57 12.37 -25.26
CA ALA A 397 22.39 11.90 -24.15
C ALA A 397 21.88 12.44 -22.80
N LEU A 398 21.56 13.73 -22.75
CA LEU A 398 21.01 14.39 -21.56
C LEU A 398 19.65 13.81 -21.17
N GLY A 399 18.74 13.64 -22.13
CA GLY A 399 17.42 13.04 -21.90
C GLY A 399 17.53 11.61 -21.40
N THR A 400 18.42 10.82 -22.00
CA THR A 400 18.68 9.44 -21.55
C THR A 400 19.19 9.41 -20.12
N ALA A 401 20.17 10.26 -19.78
CA ALA A 401 20.70 10.37 -18.42
C ALA A 401 19.61 10.75 -17.42
N ARG A 402 18.76 11.74 -17.73
CA ARG A 402 17.61 12.12 -16.89
C ARG A 402 16.64 10.96 -16.66
N GLY A 403 16.32 10.20 -17.72
CA GLY A 403 15.47 9.00 -17.59
C GLY A 403 16.06 7.97 -16.64
N ILE A 404 17.37 7.75 -16.69
CA ILE A 404 18.07 6.79 -15.81
C ILE A 404 18.16 7.32 -14.38
N THR A 405 18.49 8.61 -14.19
CA THR A 405 18.50 9.25 -12.86
C THR A 405 17.14 9.13 -12.18
N TYR A 406 16.05 9.42 -12.90
CA TYR A 406 14.70 9.26 -12.38
C TYR A 406 14.43 7.83 -11.88
N LEU A 407 14.84 6.81 -12.65
CA LEU A 407 14.67 5.40 -12.27
C LEU A 407 15.48 5.03 -11.01
N HIS A 408 16.66 5.60 -10.85
CA HIS A 408 17.59 5.24 -9.77
C HIS A 408 17.33 6.00 -8.46
N GLU A 409 16.99 7.29 -8.55
CA GLU A 409 17.03 8.22 -7.42
C GLU A 409 15.65 8.81 -7.07
N GLU A 410 14.73 8.91 -8.03
CA GLU A 410 13.44 9.60 -7.83
C GLU A 410 12.25 8.63 -7.70
N CYS A 411 12.41 7.38 -8.11
CA CYS A 411 11.41 6.33 -7.89
C CYS A 411 11.41 5.84 -6.43
N ARG A 412 10.24 5.45 -5.91
CA ARG A 412 10.07 4.93 -4.54
C ARG A 412 11.02 3.76 -4.24
N ASP A 413 11.11 2.83 -5.18
CA ASP A 413 12.09 1.75 -5.18
C ASP A 413 13.08 2.04 -6.32
N CYS A 414 14.37 1.77 -6.10
CA CYS A 414 15.38 1.97 -7.12
C CYS A 414 15.18 0.94 -8.25
N ILE A 415 15.00 1.41 -9.49
CA ILE A 415 14.74 0.56 -10.65
C ILE A 415 16.00 0.48 -11.51
N VAL A 416 16.65 -0.68 -11.52
CA VAL A 416 17.78 -0.92 -12.43
C VAL A 416 17.25 -1.45 -13.75
N HIS A 417 17.44 -0.71 -14.84
CA HIS A 417 16.93 -1.09 -16.17
C HIS A 417 17.55 -2.38 -16.73
N CYS A 418 18.84 -2.62 -16.47
CA CYS A 418 19.64 -3.77 -16.92
C CYS A 418 19.84 -3.95 -18.44
N ASP A 419 19.17 -3.19 -19.31
CA ASP A 419 19.31 -3.28 -20.77
C ASP A 419 19.41 -1.91 -21.46
N ILE A 420 20.27 -1.01 -20.96
CA ILE A 420 20.48 0.31 -21.60
C ILE A 420 21.40 0.15 -22.81
N LYS A 421 20.85 0.38 -24.01
CA LYS A 421 21.53 0.29 -25.31
C LYS A 421 20.81 1.15 -26.36
N PRO A 422 21.45 1.54 -27.48
CA PRO A 422 20.83 2.43 -28.49
C PRO A 422 19.48 1.95 -29.04
N GLU A 423 19.25 0.64 -29.13
CA GLU A 423 18.00 0.02 -29.57
C GLU A 423 16.83 0.32 -28.63
N ASN A 424 17.13 0.51 -27.34
CA ASN A 424 16.14 0.77 -26.28
C ASN A 424 15.97 2.26 -25.96
N ILE A 425 16.68 3.15 -26.68
CA ILE A 425 16.47 4.60 -26.62
C ILE A 425 15.64 5.02 -27.82
N LEU A 426 14.35 5.32 -27.59
CA LEU A 426 13.42 5.71 -28.63
C LEU A 426 13.30 7.24 -28.73
N LEU A 427 12.99 7.72 -29.94
CA LEU A 427 12.93 9.14 -30.26
C LEU A 427 11.53 9.55 -30.71
N ASP A 428 10.99 10.56 -30.03
CA ASP A 428 9.70 11.15 -30.40
C ASP A 428 9.83 11.98 -31.69
N GLU A 429 8.75 12.64 -32.12
CA GLU A 429 8.78 13.46 -33.33
C GLU A 429 9.73 14.66 -33.29
N ASN A 430 10.12 15.10 -32.10
CA ASN A 430 11.03 16.22 -31.84
C ASN A 430 12.45 15.76 -31.47
N TYR A 431 12.76 14.47 -31.65
CA TYR A 431 14.03 13.85 -31.27
C TYR A 431 14.34 13.89 -29.75
N HIS A 432 13.32 14.01 -28.90
CA HIS A 432 13.52 13.77 -27.47
C HIS A 432 13.69 12.28 -27.19
N ALA A 433 14.69 11.97 -26.37
CA ALA A 433 15.00 10.61 -25.97
C ALA A 433 14.07 10.09 -24.86
N LYS A 434 13.57 8.88 -25.05
CA LYS A 434 12.85 8.12 -24.04
C LYS A 434 13.39 6.70 -23.92
N VAL A 435 13.72 6.30 -22.70
CA VAL A 435 14.17 4.94 -22.37
C VAL A 435 12.99 3.98 -22.44
N SER A 436 13.20 2.81 -23.04
CA SER A 436 12.19 1.78 -23.28
C SER A 436 12.72 0.37 -22.98
N ASP A 437 11.82 -0.61 -23.00
CA ASP A 437 12.10 -2.05 -22.80
C ASP A 437 12.58 -2.44 -21.39
N PHE A 438 11.62 -2.44 -20.46
CA PHE A 438 11.83 -2.79 -19.05
C PHE A 438 11.74 -4.30 -18.77
N GLY A 439 11.77 -5.15 -19.81
CA GLY A 439 11.57 -6.60 -19.67
C GLY A 439 12.63 -7.29 -18.79
N LEU A 440 13.79 -6.67 -18.60
CA LEU A 440 14.89 -7.13 -17.76
C LEU A 440 15.10 -6.29 -16.50
N ALA A 441 14.23 -5.30 -16.25
CA ALA A 441 14.36 -4.39 -15.13
C ALA A 441 14.31 -5.15 -13.80
N LYS A 442 14.93 -4.56 -12.77
CA LYS A 442 14.92 -5.09 -11.42
C LYS A 442 14.57 -3.99 -10.44
N LEU A 443 13.53 -4.25 -9.65
CA LEU A 443 13.21 -3.47 -8.46
C LEU A 443 14.21 -3.84 -7.37
N LEU A 444 15.12 -2.92 -7.07
CA LEU A 444 15.85 -2.94 -5.83
C LEU A 444 14.94 -2.32 -4.78
N ILE A 445 14.21 -3.20 -4.09
CA ILE A 445 13.69 -2.85 -2.77
C ILE A 445 14.91 -2.35 -2.01
N PRO A 446 14.90 -1.16 -1.41
CA PRO A 446 15.88 -0.82 -0.41
C PRO A 446 15.73 -1.91 0.64
N LYS A 447 16.62 -2.91 0.60
CA LYS A 447 16.82 -3.73 1.77
C LYS A 447 17.04 -2.68 2.86
N ILE A 448 16.41 -2.89 4.00
CA ILE A 448 16.91 -2.37 5.26
C ILE A 448 18.29 -3.06 5.45
N ILE A 449 19.26 -2.74 4.60
CA ILE A 449 20.67 -2.97 4.80
C ILE A 449 21.02 -1.83 5.72
N GLY A 450 21.33 -2.19 6.96
CA GLY A 450 22.13 -1.33 7.80
C GLY A 450 23.38 -0.96 7.02
N ILE A 451 23.44 0.30 6.59
CA ILE A 451 24.65 0.92 6.09
C ILE A 451 25.57 1.11 7.31
N LYS A 452 26.33 0.06 7.64
CA LYS A 452 27.80 0.17 7.74
C LYS A 452 28.46 1.33 6.99
N PRO A 453 29.16 2.33 7.59
CA PRO A 453 30.28 2.93 6.87
C PRO A 453 31.33 1.86 6.51
#